data_AF-A0A7V3V2G4-F1
#
_entry.id   AF-A0A7V3V2G4-F1
#
_cell.length_a   1.000
_cell.length_b   1.000
_cell.length_c   1.000
_cell.angle_alpha   90.00
_cell.angle_beta   90.00
_cell.angle_gamma   90.00
#
_symmetry.space_group_name_H-M   'P 1'
#
loop_
_entity.id
_entity.type
_entity.pdbx_description
1 polymer ?
#
loop_
_entity_poly.entity_id
_entity_poly.type
_entity_poly.pdbx_seq_one_letter_code
_entity_poly.pdbx_strand_id
1 'polypeptide(L)'
;MKILFVYASAGFGHRRAAEALYSYAIRHHKDSQFLLIDICDYTNRLFRFGFIWGYQLLVIYAPWLWGFLFRITCLPFFARMASWGHYYLANIFFARYKNFILRENPDWIVSTHFLPSQIKIPLRNGPKVATVITDYVVHPFWKSPRVHLYMVASAATAKGLEELGVDRAKIRITGIPIAEEFIAKTGRSQILQRLGLRDGLFTVLITTGYFGIGPVVELVKVLNQQVQFIVVCAKNKRLFSFLQKKKYP
;
A
#
# COMPACT_ATOMS: atom_id res chain seq x y z
N MET A 1 0.63 10.00 -24.19
CA MET A 1 1.63 9.68 -23.14
C MET A 1 1.34 8.29 -22.59
N LYS A 2 2.35 7.52 -22.20
CA LYS A 2 2.23 6.18 -21.61
C LYS A 2 2.71 6.17 -20.17
N ILE A 3 1.85 5.78 -19.24
CA ILE A 3 2.16 5.71 -17.80
C ILE A 3 1.95 4.29 -17.28
N LEU A 4 2.93 3.78 -16.54
CA LEU A 4 2.81 2.52 -15.81
C LEU A 4 2.56 2.79 -14.33
N PHE A 5 1.48 2.24 -13.79
CA PHE A 5 1.23 2.16 -12.36
C PHE A 5 1.79 0.83 -11.84
N VAL A 6 2.72 0.90 -10.89
CA VAL A 6 3.48 -0.27 -10.42
C VAL A 6 3.38 -0.42 -8.91
N TYR A 7 2.76 -1.50 -8.46
CA TYR A 7 2.68 -1.89 -7.05
C TYR A 7 3.48 -3.18 -6.79
N ALA A 8 3.55 -3.59 -5.53
CA ALA A 8 4.06 -4.91 -5.14
C ALA A 8 3.01 -5.63 -4.28
N SER A 9 2.79 -6.92 -4.52
CA SER A 9 1.80 -7.72 -3.76
C SER A 9 2.18 -8.03 -2.30
N ALA A 10 3.22 -7.40 -1.72
CA ALA A 10 3.59 -7.50 -0.31
C ALA A 10 2.80 -6.54 0.60
N GLY A 11 1.48 -6.44 0.39
CA GLY A 11 0.59 -5.56 1.15
C GLY A 11 -0.54 -5.02 0.30
N PHE A 12 -1.77 -5.11 0.80
CA PHE A 12 -2.94 -4.76 -0.01
C PHE A 12 -3.14 -3.25 -0.17
N GLY A 13 -2.60 -2.44 0.75
CA GLY A 13 -2.69 -0.97 0.70
C GLY A 13 -2.02 -0.38 -0.54
N HIS A 14 -0.78 -0.79 -0.83
CA HIS A 14 -0.03 -0.37 -2.03
C HIS A 14 -0.80 -0.67 -3.32
N ARG A 15 -1.38 -1.87 -3.40
CA ARG A 15 -2.22 -2.28 -4.54
C ARG A 15 -3.47 -1.41 -4.68
N ARG A 16 -4.21 -1.16 -3.59
CA ARG A 16 -5.40 -0.31 -3.62
C ARG A 16 -5.08 1.11 -4.08
N ALA A 17 -3.98 1.69 -3.62
CA ALA A 17 -3.55 3.03 -4.05
C ALA A 17 -3.19 3.05 -5.55
N ALA A 18 -2.54 2.01 -6.09
CA ALA A 18 -2.21 1.94 -7.51
C ALA A 18 -3.46 1.76 -8.38
N GLU A 19 -4.38 0.88 -7.94
CA GLU A 19 -5.68 0.70 -8.61
C GLU A 19 -6.51 1.98 -8.60
N ALA A 20 -6.52 2.73 -7.49
CA ALA A 20 -7.22 4.02 -7.40
C ALA A 20 -6.71 5.02 -8.44
N LEU A 21 -5.37 5.18 -8.54
CA LEU A 21 -4.76 6.06 -9.53
C LEU A 21 -5.00 5.60 -10.97
N TYR A 22 -4.85 4.30 -11.23
CA TYR A 22 -5.08 3.71 -12.55
C TYR A 22 -6.54 3.89 -13.01
N SER A 23 -7.50 3.54 -12.16
CA SER A 23 -8.92 3.69 -12.47
C SER A 23 -9.35 5.15 -12.62
N TYR A 24 -8.74 6.08 -11.87
CA TYR A 24 -8.93 7.51 -12.10
C TYR A 24 -8.37 7.93 -13.47
N ALA A 25 -7.14 7.55 -13.78
CA ALA A 25 -6.46 7.93 -15.02
C ALA A 25 -7.19 7.45 -16.27
N ILE A 26 -7.64 6.19 -16.31
CA ILE A 26 -8.40 5.66 -17.45
C ILE A 26 -9.71 6.40 -17.67
N ARG A 27 -10.40 6.80 -16.61
CA ARG A 27 -11.70 7.48 -16.72
C ARG A 27 -11.56 8.91 -17.24
N HIS A 28 -10.50 9.62 -16.82
CA HIS A 28 -10.37 11.06 -17.05
C HIS A 28 -9.36 11.44 -18.14
N HIS A 29 -8.51 10.53 -18.61
CA HIS A 29 -7.44 10.83 -19.58
C HIS A 29 -7.39 9.85 -20.75
N LYS A 30 -8.41 9.90 -21.62
CA LYS A 30 -8.59 8.93 -22.72
C LYS A 30 -7.49 8.96 -23.80
N ASP A 31 -6.76 10.06 -23.93
CA ASP A 31 -5.69 10.23 -24.93
C ASP A 31 -4.34 9.64 -24.49
N SER A 32 -4.28 8.99 -23.33
CA SER A 32 -3.07 8.38 -22.77
C SER A 32 -3.23 6.88 -22.56
N GLN A 33 -2.11 6.16 -22.62
CA GLN A 33 -2.05 4.73 -22.37
C GLN A 33 -1.66 4.45 -20.93
N PHE A 34 -2.41 3.60 -20.27
CA PHE A 34 -2.19 3.23 -18.88
C PHE A 34 -2.06 1.72 -18.75
N LEU A 35 -1.10 1.28 -17.94
CA LEU A 35 -1.00 -0.12 -17.53
C LEU A 35 -0.81 -0.18 -16.02
N LEU A 36 -1.49 -1.14 -15.40
CA LEU A 36 -1.33 -1.45 -13.99
C LEU A 36 -0.65 -2.81 -13.87
N ILE A 37 0.48 -2.87 -13.16
CA ILE A 37 1.25 -4.10 -13.02
C ILE A 37 1.71 -4.35 -11.57
N ASP A 38 1.76 -5.62 -11.20
CA ASP A 38 2.44 -6.09 -9.99
C ASP A 38 3.89 -6.42 -10.33
N ILE A 39 4.83 -5.72 -9.71
CA ILE A 39 6.25 -5.97 -9.94
C ILE A 39 6.65 -7.41 -9.57
N CYS A 40 5.97 -8.03 -8.60
CA CYS A 40 6.25 -9.39 -8.18
C CYS A 40 5.84 -10.44 -9.25
N ASP A 41 5.08 -10.09 -10.28
CA ASP A 41 4.78 -10.99 -11.40
C ASP A 41 5.97 -11.12 -12.38
N TYR A 42 6.92 -10.19 -12.27
CA TYR A 42 8.14 -10.14 -13.09
C TYR A 42 9.37 -10.72 -12.37
N THR A 43 9.16 -11.45 -11.28
CA THR A 43 10.21 -12.20 -10.59
C THR A 43 10.08 -13.70 -10.85
N ASN A 44 11.03 -14.51 -10.39
CA ASN A 44 10.86 -15.97 -10.40
C ASN A 44 9.78 -16.40 -9.36
N ARG A 45 9.20 -17.59 -9.55
CA ARG A 45 8.10 -18.09 -8.69
C ARG A 45 8.54 -18.24 -7.23
N LEU A 46 9.77 -18.67 -7.00
CA LEU A 46 10.30 -18.90 -5.66
C LEU A 46 10.45 -17.59 -4.87
N PHE A 47 10.99 -16.55 -5.50
CA PHE A 47 11.11 -15.21 -4.92
C PHE A 47 9.73 -14.63 -4.65
N ARG A 48 8.81 -14.68 -5.63
CA ARG A 48 7.44 -14.20 -5.45
C ARG A 48 6.77 -14.89 -4.25
N PHE A 49 6.90 -16.22 -4.18
CA PHE A 49 6.35 -17.00 -3.07
C PHE A 49 6.99 -16.60 -1.74
N GLY A 50 8.32 -16.62 -1.62
CA GLY A 50 9.02 -16.28 -0.38
C GLY A 50 8.79 -14.84 0.07
N PHE A 51 8.77 -13.88 -0.86
CA PHE A 51 8.55 -12.47 -0.55
C PHE A 51 7.12 -12.21 -0.07
N ILE A 52 6.11 -12.69 -0.79
CA ILE A 52 4.71 -12.44 -0.42
C ILE A 52 4.31 -13.29 0.78
N TRP A 53 4.57 -14.60 0.74
CA TRP A 53 4.15 -15.52 1.78
C TRP A 53 4.99 -15.38 3.05
N GLY A 54 6.30 -15.20 2.91
CA GLY A 54 7.19 -14.96 4.05
C GLY A 54 6.86 -13.67 4.79
N TYR A 55 6.58 -12.58 4.07
CA TYR A 55 6.09 -11.34 4.69
C TYR A 55 4.77 -11.57 5.45
N GLN A 56 3.81 -12.27 4.84
CA GLN A 56 2.54 -12.59 5.48
C GLN A 56 2.74 -13.38 6.77
N LEU A 57 3.54 -14.46 6.74
CA LEU A 57 3.85 -15.24 7.92
C LEU A 57 4.49 -14.41 9.02
N LEU A 58 5.48 -13.58 8.66
CA LEU A 58 6.20 -12.75 9.60
C LEU A 58 5.26 -11.77 10.33
N VAL A 59 4.39 -11.08 9.59
CA VAL A 59 3.44 -10.13 10.16
C VAL A 59 2.34 -10.83 11.00
N ILE A 60 1.90 -12.02 10.59
CA ILE A 60 0.84 -12.76 11.29
C ILE A 60 1.36 -13.42 12.57
N TYR A 61 2.49 -14.13 12.49
CA TYR A 61 2.94 -15.04 13.54
C TYR A 61 4.08 -14.47 14.39
N ALA A 62 4.83 -13.48 13.88
CA ALA A 62 5.95 -12.87 14.61
C ALA A 62 5.96 -11.33 14.47
N PRO A 63 4.89 -10.62 14.88
CA PRO A 63 4.82 -9.16 14.80
C PRO A 63 5.92 -8.46 15.64
N TRP A 64 6.36 -9.09 16.73
CA TRP A 64 7.49 -8.61 17.53
C TRP A 64 8.80 -8.60 16.73
N LEU A 65 9.04 -9.66 15.94
CA LEU A 65 10.22 -9.79 15.10
C LEU A 65 10.15 -8.81 13.94
N TRP A 66 8.97 -8.63 13.32
CA TRP A 66 8.77 -7.60 12.32
C TRP A 66 9.08 -6.20 12.86
N GLY A 67 8.54 -5.85 14.04
CA GLY A 67 8.80 -4.55 14.67
C GLY A 67 10.27 -4.35 15.02
N PHE A 68 10.97 -5.40 15.45
CA PHE A 68 12.41 -5.37 15.69
C PHE A 68 13.21 -5.13 14.39
N LEU A 69 12.93 -5.91 13.35
CA LEU A 69 13.57 -5.77 12.04
C LEU A 69 13.34 -4.37 11.45
N PHE A 70 12.11 -3.86 11.51
CA PHE A 70 11.76 -2.52 11.05
C PHE A 70 12.60 -1.44 11.74
N ARG A 71 12.75 -1.52 13.08
CA ARG A 71 13.57 -0.55 13.84
C ARG A 71 15.04 -0.64 13.46
N ILE A 72 15.58 -1.85 13.30
CA ILE A 72 16.96 -2.04 12.88
C ILE A 72 17.19 -1.48 11.49
N THR A 73 16.31 -1.74 10.53
CA THR A 73 16.45 -1.24 9.15
C THR A 73 16.24 0.26 9.02
N CYS A 74 15.72 0.93 10.06
CA CYS A 74 15.70 2.39 10.16
C CYS A 74 17.03 2.99 10.66
N LEU A 75 17.90 2.22 11.33
CA LEU A 75 19.20 2.74 11.79
C LEU A 75 20.10 3.09 10.60
N PRO A 76 20.79 4.25 10.57
CA PRO A 76 21.49 4.74 9.37
C PRO A 76 22.47 3.74 8.74
N PHE A 77 23.25 3.02 9.57
CA PHE A 77 24.20 2.00 9.11
C PHE A 77 23.51 0.83 8.41
N PHE A 78 22.51 0.24 9.08
CA PHE A 78 21.75 -0.89 8.53
C PHE A 78 20.84 -0.47 7.37
N ALA A 79 20.25 0.71 7.42
CA ALA A 79 19.48 1.29 6.32
C ALA A 79 20.33 1.41 5.06
N ARG A 80 21.59 1.89 5.19
CA ARG A 80 22.54 1.98 4.08
C ARG A 80 22.90 0.60 3.55
N MET A 81 23.28 -0.35 4.42
CA MET A 81 23.60 -1.72 4.03
C MET A 81 22.43 -2.43 3.35
N ALA A 82 21.24 -2.35 3.93
CA ALA A 82 20.04 -2.97 3.39
C ALA A 82 19.60 -2.30 2.07
N SER A 83 19.75 -0.98 1.95
CA SER A 83 19.49 -0.28 0.67
C SER A 83 20.47 -0.71 -0.41
N TRP A 84 21.75 -0.93 -0.08
CA TRP A 84 22.75 -1.47 -1.00
C TRP A 84 22.41 -2.92 -1.38
N GLY A 85 22.16 -3.78 -0.39
CA GLY A 85 21.77 -5.17 -0.63
C GLY A 85 20.51 -5.29 -1.48
N HIS A 86 19.48 -4.50 -1.17
CA HIS A 86 18.26 -4.40 -1.99
C HIS A 86 18.57 -3.91 -3.39
N TYR A 87 19.42 -2.91 -3.57
CA TYR A 87 19.81 -2.44 -4.91
C TYR A 87 20.49 -3.54 -5.73
N TYR A 88 21.43 -4.30 -5.16
CA TYR A 88 22.11 -5.40 -5.86
C TYR A 88 21.16 -6.56 -6.15
N LEU A 89 20.42 -7.04 -5.15
CA LEU A 89 19.49 -8.16 -5.30
C LEU A 89 18.33 -7.80 -6.23
N ALA A 90 17.86 -6.55 -6.19
CA ALA A 90 16.80 -6.10 -7.10
C ALA A 90 17.28 -6.11 -8.56
N ASN A 91 18.56 -5.87 -8.82
CA ASN A 91 19.08 -5.94 -10.18
C ASN A 91 19.08 -7.36 -10.76
N ILE A 92 19.21 -8.39 -9.89
CA ILE A 92 19.19 -9.81 -10.26
C ILE A 92 17.76 -10.32 -10.38
N PHE A 93 16.93 -10.14 -9.35
CA PHE A 93 15.58 -10.73 -9.30
C PHE A 93 14.58 -10.08 -10.24
N PHE A 94 14.82 -8.83 -10.67
CA PHE A 94 13.90 -8.06 -11.51
C PHE A 94 14.39 -7.85 -12.95
N ALA A 95 15.24 -8.74 -13.48
CA ALA A 95 15.67 -8.68 -14.88
C ALA A 95 14.48 -8.70 -15.87
N ARG A 96 13.45 -9.52 -15.61
CA ARG A 96 12.25 -9.56 -16.47
C ARG A 96 11.46 -8.24 -16.41
N TYR A 97 11.41 -7.59 -15.24
CA TYR A 97 10.78 -6.28 -15.09
C TYR A 97 11.54 -5.23 -15.90
N LYS A 98 12.88 -5.21 -15.84
CA LYS A 98 13.69 -4.30 -16.67
C LYS A 98 13.40 -4.48 -18.15
N ASN A 99 13.42 -5.73 -18.63
CA ASN A 99 13.13 -6.05 -20.03
C ASN A 99 11.70 -5.62 -20.42
N PHE A 100 10.74 -5.79 -19.52
CA PHE A 100 9.38 -5.28 -19.72
C PHE A 100 9.36 -3.76 -19.86
N ILE A 101 10.00 -3.00 -18.96
CA ILE A 101 10.07 -1.54 -19.07
C ILE A 101 10.76 -1.10 -20.36
N LEU A 102 11.82 -1.77 -20.79
CA LEU A 102 12.51 -1.47 -22.05
C LEU A 102 11.60 -1.69 -23.27
N ARG A 103 10.78 -2.74 -23.26
CA ARG A 103 9.83 -3.04 -24.35
C ARG A 103 8.64 -2.08 -24.36
N GLU A 104 8.08 -1.80 -23.18
CA GLU A 104 6.92 -0.92 -23.05
C GLU A 104 7.27 0.55 -23.29
N ASN A 105 8.52 0.94 -23.02
CA ASN A 105 9.08 2.28 -23.17
C ASN A 105 8.13 3.40 -22.67
N PRO A 106 7.74 3.40 -21.39
CA PRO A 106 6.80 4.39 -20.86
C PRO A 106 7.45 5.76 -20.68
N ASP A 107 6.63 6.81 -20.63
CA ASP A 107 7.06 8.16 -20.27
C ASP A 107 7.22 8.30 -18.74
N TRP A 108 6.30 7.67 -17.99
CA TRP A 108 6.28 7.69 -16.53
C TRP A 108 6.06 6.31 -15.92
N ILE A 109 6.73 6.10 -14.79
CA ILE A 109 6.45 5.02 -13.84
C ILE A 109 5.93 5.67 -12.55
N VAL A 110 4.69 5.37 -12.18
CA VAL A 110 4.08 5.79 -10.92
C VAL A 110 4.04 4.59 -10.00
N SER A 111 4.85 4.58 -8.95
CA SER A 111 4.93 3.46 -8.03
C SER A 111 4.28 3.75 -6.69
N THR A 112 3.51 2.80 -6.17
CA THR A 112 2.92 2.86 -4.82
C THR A 112 3.64 1.97 -3.81
N HIS A 113 4.85 1.51 -4.16
CA HIS A 113 5.73 0.71 -3.32
C HIS A 113 7.18 1.17 -3.51
N PHE A 114 8.06 0.91 -2.55
CA PHE A 114 9.46 1.34 -2.66
C PHE A 114 10.24 0.55 -3.74
N LEU A 115 9.96 -0.75 -3.90
CA LEU A 115 10.72 -1.66 -4.79
C LEU A 115 10.88 -1.18 -6.24
N PRO A 116 9.81 -0.80 -6.98
CA PRO A 116 9.97 -0.38 -8.38
C PRO A 116 10.86 0.86 -8.52
N SER A 117 10.80 1.76 -7.54
CA SER A 117 11.57 3.01 -7.51
C SER A 117 13.07 2.78 -7.26
N GLN A 118 13.45 1.61 -6.73
CA GLN A 118 14.85 1.24 -6.47
C GLN A 118 15.54 0.56 -7.67
N ILE A 119 14.78 0.08 -8.66
CA ILE A 119 15.35 -0.69 -9.77
C ILE A 119 15.96 0.23 -10.83
N LYS A 120 17.22 -0.03 -11.18
CA LYS A 120 17.90 0.68 -12.25
C LYS A 120 17.46 0.15 -13.62
N ILE A 121 16.76 0.99 -14.38
CA ILE A 121 16.53 0.79 -15.81
C ILE A 121 17.74 1.35 -16.57
N PRO A 122 18.40 0.56 -17.45
CA PRO A 122 19.61 0.97 -18.18
C PRO A 122 19.27 1.83 -19.39
N LEU A 123 18.67 3.00 -19.16
CA LEU A 123 18.32 3.99 -20.20
C LEU A 123 18.91 5.35 -19.82
N ARG A 124 19.59 6.00 -20.77
CA ARG A 124 20.14 7.36 -20.59
C ARG A 124 19.03 8.39 -20.36
N ASN A 125 17.93 8.26 -21.10
CA ASN A 125 16.70 9.04 -20.97
C ASN A 125 15.53 8.11 -20.62
N GLY A 126 15.65 7.38 -19.51
CA GLY A 126 14.60 6.47 -19.06
C GLY A 126 13.33 7.20 -18.60
N PRO A 127 12.24 6.45 -18.31
CA PRO A 127 11.00 7.04 -17.79
C PRO A 127 11.24 7.89 -16.55
N LYS A 128 10.47 8.96 -16.42
CA LYS A 128 10.38 9.69 -15.16
C LYS A 128 9.71 8.79 -14.12
N VAL A 129 10.14 8.91 -12.87
CA VAL A 129 9.63 8.07 -11.77
C VAL A 129 8.95 8.95 -10.74
N ALA A 130 7.68 8.66 -10.48
CA ALA A 130 6.96 9.21 -9.36
C ALA A 130 6.67 8.10 -8.32
N THR A 131 6.84 8.41 -7.04
CA THR A 131 6.66 7.46 -5.95
C THR A 131 5.61 8.00 -4.98
N VAL A 132 4.52 7.24 -4.83
CA VAL A 132 3.46 7.49 -3.86
C VAL A 132 3.78 6.71 -2.60
N ILE A 133 4.09 7.43 -1.53
CA ILE A 133 4.33 6.84 -0.21
C ILE A 133 2.97 6.63 0.45
N THR A 134 2.64 5.36 0.70
CA THR A 134 1.40 4.95 1.36
C THR A 134 1.55 4.79 2.87
N ASP A 135 2.72 5.13 3.40
CA ASP A 135 3.07 4.97 4.81
C ASP A 135 3.03 6.35 5.49
N TYR A 136 2.45 6.43 6.68
CA TYR A 136 2.46 7.68 7.45
C TYR A 136 3.85 7.99 8.04
N VAL A 137 4.63 6.95 8.35
CA VAL A 137 6.03 7.04 8.79
C VAL A 137 6.93 6.55 7.66
N VAL A 138 7.86 7.39 7.24
CA VAL A 138 8.73 7.08 6.09
C VAL A 138 9.85 6.15 6.52
N HIS A 139 9.90 4.97 5.91
CA HIS A 139 11.06 4.07 6.00
C HIS A 139 12.17 4.52 5.01
N PRO A 140 13.48 4.41 5.35
CA PRO A 140 14.58 4.79 4.46
C PRO A 140 14.56 4.15 3.07
N PHE A 141 13.96 2.97 2.92
CA PHE A 141 13.81 2.29 1.62
C PHE A 141 13.02 3.09 0.57
N TRP A 142 12.16 4.02 0.99
CA TRP A 142 11.44 4.88 0.05
C TRP A 142 12.37 5.87 -0.68
N LYS A 143 13.52 6.21 -0.10
CA LYS A 143 14.50 7.09 -0.73
C LYS A 143 15.18 6.37 -1.90
N SER A 144 15.13 7.00 -3.07
CA SER A 144 15.86 6.56 -4.26
C SER A 144 16.28 7.78 -5.09
N PRO A 145 17.53 7.84 -5.59
CA PRO A 145 18.02 8.96 -6.39
C PRO A 145 17.29 9.09 -7.74
N ARG A 146 16.58 8.03 -8.19
CA ARG A 146 15.87 7.98 -9.46
C ARG A 146 14.48 8.63 -9.39
N VAL A 147 13.97 8.90 -8.19
CA VAL A 147 12.63 9.47 -8.03
C VAL A 147 12.67 10.95 -8.37
N HIS A 148 11.80 11.33 -9.30
CA HIS A 148 11.63 12.70 -9.78
C HIS A 148 10.56 13.43 -8.96
N LEU A 149 9.57 12.68 -8.45
CA LEU A 149 8.46 13.21 -7.66
C LEU A 149 8.05 12.22 -6.58
N TYR A 150 7.98 12.68 -5.34
CA TYR A 150 7.39 12.01 -4.20
C TYR A 150 6.01 12.59 -3.91
N MET A 151 5.02 11.72 -3.78
CA MET A 151 3.67 12.05 -3.31
C MET A 151 3.49 11.43 -1.93
N VAL A 152 3.16 12.25 -0.94
CA VAL A 152 3.11 11.82 0.47
C VAL A 152 1.76 12.12 1.12
N ALA A 153 1.47 11.35 2.17
CA ALA A 153 0.22 11.43 2.91
C ALA A 153 0.04 12.74 3.69
N SER A 154 1.13 13.29 4.25
CA SER A 154 1.06 14.38 5.23
C SER A 154 2.35 15.21 5.27
N ALA A 155 2.28 16.36 5.95
CA ALA A 155 3.46 17.18 6.24
C ALA A 155 4.51 16.44 7.09
N ALA A 156 4.08 15.58 8.03
CA ALA A 156 4.99 14.77 8.83
C ALA A 156 5.77 13.77 7.95
N THR A 157 5.09 13.11 7.01
CA THR A 157 5.71 12.21 6.05
C THR A 157 6.67 12.97 5.12
N ALA A 158 6.33 14.20 4.70
CA ALA A 158 7.23 15.04 3.91
C ALA A 158 8.51 15.39 4.68
N LYS A 159 8.39 15.82 5.93
CA LYS A 159 9.52 16.13 6.80
C LYS A 159 10.44 14.92 6.98
N GLY A 160 9.89 13.73 7.18
CA GLY A 160 10.68 12.50 7.26
C GLY A 160 11.51 12.20 6.00
N LEU A 161 10.99 12.52 4.80
CA LEU A 161 11.78 12.41 3.56
C LEU A 161 12.90 13.46 3.48
N GLU A 162 12.62 14.69 3.91
CA GLU A 162 13.60 15.77 3.95
C GLU A 162 14.75 15.46 4.91
N GLU A 163 14.45 14.89 6.08
CA GLU A 163 15.44 14.39 7.05
C GLU A 163 16.29 13.24 6.47
N LEU A 164 15.73 12.45 5.57
CA LEU A 164 16.47 11.46 4.80
C LEU A 164 17.29 12.09 3.65
N GLY A 165 17.25 13.41 3.46
CA GLY A 165 18.01 14.16 2.46
C GLY A 165 17.36 14.17 1.07
N VAL A 166 16.04 14.05 0.98
CA VAL A 166 15.30 14.29 -0.27
C VAL A 166 15.01 15.78 -0.40
N ASP A 167 15.31 16.35 -1.56
CA ASP A 167 15.01 17.75 -1.88
C ASP A 167 13.50 18.03 -1.79
N ARG A 168 13.12 19.06 -1.03
CA ARG A 168 11.75 19.55 -0.89
C ARG A 168 11.07 19.79 -2.23
N ALA A 169 11.80 20.25 -3.25
CA ALA A 169 11.27 20.52 -4.58
C ALA A 169 10.68 19.25 -5.23
N LYS A 170 11.17 18.07 -4.85
CA LYS A 170 10.68 16.76 -5.32
C LYS A 170 9.48 16.23 -4.54
N ILE A 171 9.04 16.89 -3.46
CA ILE A 171 8.00 16.37 -2.57
C ILE A 171 6.70 17.14 -2.76
N ARG A 172 5.58 16.42 -2.86
CA ARG A 172 4.21 16.97 -2.89
C ARG A 172 3.35 16.25 -1.87
N ILE A 173 2.61 17.02 -1.07
CA ILE A 173 1.65 16.49 -0.11
C ILE A 173 0.31 16.38 -0.85
N THR A 174 -0.09 15.16 -1.18
CA THR A 174 -1.30 14.87 -1.97
C THR A 174 -2.33 14.06 -1.19
N GLY A 175 -1.94 13.48 -0.05
CA GLY A 175 -2.69 12.41 0.59
C GLY A 175 -2.40 11.05 -0.06
N ILE A 176 -2.92 9.98 0.54
CA ILE A 176 -2.87 8.63 -0.02
C ILE A 176 -4.03 8.48 -1.01
N PRO A 177 -3.78 8.05 -2.26
CA PRO A 177 -4.84 7.84 -3.24
C PRO A 177 -5.88 6.82 -2.77
N ILE A 178 -7.15 7.20 -2.87
CA ILE A 178 -8.31 6.34 -2.62
C ILE A 178 -9.16 6.25 -3.87
N ALA A 179 -9.94 5.18 -3.99
CA ALA A 179 -10.83 5.01 -5.13
C ALA A 179 -11.94 6.06 -5.09
N GLU A 180 -12.39 6.56 -6.25
CA GLU A 180 -13.38 7.65 -6.33
C GLU A 180 -14.70 7.32 -5.65
N GLU A 181 -15.06 6.03 -5.57
CA GLU A 181 -16.24 5.53 -4.90
C GLU A 181 -16.25 5.87 -3.40
N PHE A 182 -15.07 6.06 -2.79
CA PHE A 182 -14.94 6.51 -1.40
C PHE A 182 -15.08 8.03 -1.24
N ILE A 183 -15.08 8.80 -2.33
CA ILE A 183 -15.27 10.27 -2.31
C ILE A 183 -16.77 10.60 -2.35
N ALA A 184 -17.59 9.72 -2.94
CA ALA A 184 -19.03 9.92 -3.05
C ALA A 184 -19.69 10.04 -1.66
N LYS A 185 -20.42 11.13 -1.44
CA LYS A 185 -21.21 11.33 -0.22
C LYS A 185 -22.52 10.57 -0.34
N THR A 186 -22.78 9.68 0.60
CA THR A 186 -24.06 8.98 0.77
C THR A 186 -24.75 9.47 2.04
N GLY A 187 -26.08 9.52 2.02
CA GLY A 187 -26.87 9.97 3.18
C GLY A 187 -26.80 8.95 4.32
N ARG A 188 -26.48 9.40 5.54
CA ARG A 188 -26.40 8.53 6.73
C ARG A 188 -27.66 7.68 6.92
N SER A 189 -28.83 8.32 6.85
CA SER A 189 -30.12 7.64 7.05
C SER A 189 -30.34 6.48 6.05
N GLN A 190 -29.98 6.69 4.78
CA GLN A 190 -30.08 5.67 3.74
C GLN A 190 -29.15 4.47 4.01
N ILE A 191 -27.93 4.73 4.50
CA ILE A 191 -26.97 3.66 4.85
C ILE A 191 -27.49 2.85 6.04
N LEU A 192 -27.97 3.53 7.09
CA LEU A 192 -28.51 2.87 8.28
C LEU A 192 -29.70 1.97 7.92
N GLN A 193 -30.64 2.48 7.13
CA GLN A 193 -31.80 1.71 6.66
C GLN A 193 -31.36 0.49 5.83
N ARG A 194 -30.43 0.68 4.89
CA ARG A 194 -29.93 -0.42 4.02
C ARG A 194 -29.24 -1.52 4.83
N LEU A 195 -28.56 -1.18 5.92
CA LEU A 195 -27.83 -2.13 6.76
C LEU A 195 -28.63 -2.65 7.94
N GLY A 196 -29.90 -2.23 8.09
CA GLY A 196 -30.75 -2.62 9.23
C GLY A 196 -30.26 -2.06 10.58
N LEU A 197 -29.56 -0.93 10.57
CA LEU A 197 -29.04 -0.27 11.76
C LEU A 197 -30.05 0.75 12.31
N ARG A 198 -30.02 0.95 13.63
CA ARG A 198 -30.92 1.88 14.33
C ARG A 198 -30.44 3.32 14.18
N ASP A 199 -31.36 4.23 13.90
CA ASP A 199 -31.05 5.66 13.95
C ASP A 199 -30.90 6.13 15.42
N GLY A 200 -30.10 7.17 15.65
CA GLY A 200 -29.83 7.70 16.98
C GLY A 200 -28.81 6.92 17.84
N LEU A 201 -28.41 5.71 17.46
CA LEU A 201 -27.33 4.97 18.14
C LEU A 201 -25.95 5.21 17.52
N PHE A 202 -24.95 5.39 18.38
CA PHE A 202 -23.56 5.49 17.94
C PHE A 202 -23.14 4.18 17.27
N THR A 203 -22.52 4.30 16.10
CA THR A 203 -22.16 3.16 15.24
C THR A 203 -20.66 3.05 15.14
N VAL A 204 -20.10 1.92 15.58
CA VAL A 204 -18.67 1.65 15.54
C VAL A 204 -18.36 0.75 14.34
N LEU A 205 -17.54 1.24 13.42
CA LEU A 205 -16.98 0.44 12.34
C LEU A 205 -15.70 -0.25 12.83
N ILE A 206 -15.72 -1.57 12.94
CA ILE A 206 -14.55 -2.39 13.25
C ILE A 206 -14.03 -3.00 11.96
N THR A 207 -12.83 -2.59 11.54
CA THR A 207 -12.12 -3.15 10.39
C THR A 207 -10.78 -3.75 10.83
N THR A 208 -10.42 -4.87 10.23
CA THR A 208 -9.20 -5.64 10.54
C THR A 208 -8.19 -5.61 9.41
N GLY A 209 -8.37 -4.70 8.45
CA GLY A 209 -7.58 -4.67 7.22
C GLY A 209 -7.72 -5.97 6.42
N TYR A 210 -6.77 -6.19 5.50
CA TYR A 210 -6.88 -7.28 4.52
C TYR A 210 -6.83 -8.69 5.13
N PHE A 211 -6.02 -8.89 6.16
CA PHE A 211 -5.79 -10.21 6.74
C PHE A 211 -6.83 -10.64 7.77
N GLY A 212 -7.71 -9.75 8.22
CA GLY A 212 -8.75 -10.14 9.16
C GLY A 212 -8.22 -10.43 10.58
N ILE A 213 -7.11 -9.80 10.97
CA ILE A 213 -6.39 -10.05 12.22
C ILE A 213 -6.76 -8.97 13.25
N GLY A 214 -6.88 -9.38 14.50
CA GLY A 214 -7.08 -8.48 15.64
C GLY A 214 -8.05 -9.09 16.66
N PRO A 215 -8.10 -8.53 17.88
CA PRO A 215 -8.97 -9.01 18.95
C PRO A 215 -10.42 -8.53 18.76
N VAL A 216 -11.02 -8.83 17.59
CA VAL A 216 -12.35 -8.33 17.22
C VAL A 216 -13.43 -8.87 18.15
N VAL A 217 -13.32 -10.13 18.56
CA VAL A 217 -14.31 -10.75 19.44
C VAL A 217 -14.28 -10.08 20.81
N GLU A 218 -13.10 -9.79 21.33
CA GLU A 218 -12.89 -9.10 22.59
C GLU A 218 -13.42 -7.66 22.52
N LEU A 219 -13.12 -6.94 21.42
CA LEU A 219 -13.65 -5.58 21.19
C LEU A 219 -15.17 -5.54 21.18
N VAL A 220 -15.81 -6.45 20.45
CA VAL A 220 -17.29 -6.52 20.40
C VAL A 220 -17.88 -6.87 21.77
N LYS A 221 -17.24 -7.75 22.54
CA LYS A 221 -17.68 -8.08 23.90
C LYS A 221 -17.61 -6.89 24.85
N VAL A 222 -16.52 -6.12 24.81
CA VAL A 222 -16.30 -4.97 25.70
C VAL A 222 -17.25 -3.82 25.38
N LEU A 223 -17.51 -3.57 24.10
CA LEU A 223 -18.36 -2.46 23.67
C LEU A 223 -19.87 -2.78 23.76
N ASN A 224 -20.23 -4.02 24.11
CA ASN A 224 -21.60 -4.50 24.14
C ASN A 224 -22.49 -3.63 25.06
N GLN A 225 -23.75 -3.40 24.64
CA GLN A 225 -24.87 -2.73 25.36
C GLN A 225 -25.09 -1.22 25.14
N GLN A 226 -24.16 -0.44 24.59
CA GLN A 226 -24.35 1.02 24.43
C GLN A 226 -24.20 1.56 23.00
N VAL A 227 -23.72 0.73 22.06
CA VAL A 227 -23.46 1.12 20.67
C VAL A 227 -23.84 -0.03 19.73
N GLN A 228 -23.95 0.26 18.43
CA GLN A 228 -24.12 -0.77 17.40
C GLN A 228 -22.86 -0.88 16.54
N PHE A 229 -22.64 -2.04 15.90
CA PHE A 229 -21.39 -2.34 15.22
C PHE A 229 -21.58 -2.69 13.75
N ILE A 230 -20.62 -2.26 12.93
CA ILE A 230 -20.36 -2.83 11.61
C ILE A 230 -19.00 -3.51 11.68
N VAL A 231 -18.94 -4.83 11.48
CA VAL A 231 -17.68 -5.57 11.54
C VAL A 231 -17.28 -6.08 10.16
N VAL A 232 -16.17 -5.57 9.63
CA VAL A 232 -15.59 -6.02 8.37
C VAL A 232 -14.54 -7.08 8.67
N CYS A 233 -14.90 -8.35 8.43
CA CYS A 233 -14.04 -9.52 8.69
C CYS A 233 -13.02 -9.80 7.56
N ALA A 234 -13.04 -9.02 6.48
CA ALA A 234 -12.23 -9.22 5.28
C ALA A 234 -12.29 -10.69 4.78
N LYS A 235 -11.15 -11.39 4.71
CA LYS A 235 -11.07 -12.80 4.29
C LYS A 235 -11.28 -13.81 5.43
N ASN A 236 -11.47 -13.36 6.67
CA ASN A 236 -11.60 -14.22 7.83
C ASN A 236 -13.03 -14.78 7.96
N LYS A 237 -13.34 -15.81 7.18
CA LYS A 237 -14.64 -16.49 7.18
C LYS A 237 -15.01 -17.09 8.54
N ARG A 238 -14.01 -17.56 9.31
CA ARG A 238 -14.23 -18.11 10.66
C ARG A 238 -14.74 -17.05 11.62
N LEU A 239 -14.13 -15.87 11.62
CA LEU A 239 -14.58 -14.72 12.42
C LEU A 239 -16.00 -14.30 12.02
N PHE A 240 -16.28 -14.20 10.72
CA PHE A 240 -17.61 -13.87 10.21
C PHE A 240 -18.68 -14.85 10.73
N SER A 241 -18.47 -16.16 10.54
CA SER A 241 -19.41 -17.19 11.02
C SER A 241 -19.56 -17.21 12.54
N PHE A 242 -18.48 -16.95 13.28
CA PHE A 242 -18.53 -16.87 14.74
C PHE A 242 -19.39 -15.70 15.22
N LEU A 243 -19.18 -14.50 14.68
CA LEU A 243 -19.94 -13.30 15.05
C LEU A 243 -21.42 -13.42 14.66
N GLN A 244 -21.71 -14.00 13.49
CA GLN A 244 -23.08 -14.21 13.02
C GLN A 244 -23.88 -15.17 13.92
N LYS A 245 -23.25 -16.23 14.44
CA LYS A 245 -23.89 -17.19 15.35
C LYS A 245 -24.21 -16.59 16.72
N LYS A 246 -23.37 -15.69 17.22
CA LYS A 246 -23.48 -15.10 18.56
C LYS A 246 -24.62 -14.09 18.71
N LYS A 247 -25.21 -13.60 17.60
CA LYS A 247 -26.28 -12.59 17.59
C LYS A 247 -26.03 -11.45 18.58
N TYR A 248 -24.88 -10.79 18.45
CA TYR A 248 -24.61 -9.57 19.22
C TYR A 248 -25.66 -8.50 18.86
N PRO A 249 -26.14 -7.71 19.85
CA PRO A 249 -27.20 -6.70 19.66
C PRO A 249 -26.76 -5.47 18.83
#